data_AF-C2Y4E0-F1
#
_entry.id   AF-C2Y4E0-F1
#
_cell.length_a   1.000
_cell.length_b   1.000
_cell.length_c   1.000
_cell.angle_alpha   90.00
_cell.angle_beta   90.00
_cell.angle_gamma   90.00
#
_symmetry.space_group_name_H-M   'P 1'
#
loop_
_entity.id
_entity.type
_entity.pdbx_description
1 polymer ?
#
loop_
_entity_poly.entity_id
_entity_poly.type
_entity_poly.pdbx_seq_one_letter_code
_entity_poly.pdbx_strand_id
1 'polypeptide(L)' 'MKVVVTMNAFGVTTSEEIEINDPEKVDKEVEQYVREQIAYDYEIVEE' A
#
# COMPACT_ATOMS: atom_id res chain seq x y z
N MET A 1 8.61 9.40 -1.48
CA MET A 1 8.80 7.99 -1.89
C MET A 1 7.50 7.49 -2.48
N LYS A 2 7.53 6.72 -3.57
CA LYS A 2 6.31 6.15 -4.17
C LYS A 2 6.21 4.66 -3.93
N VAL A 3 5.00 4.23 -3.58
CA VAL A 3 4.68 2.83 -3.28
C VAL A 3 3.41 2.44 -4.02
N VAL A 4 3.41 1.27 -4.64
CA VAL A 4 2.21 0.66 -5.23
C VAL A 4 1.66 -0.33 -4.22
N VAL A 5 0.44 -0.09 -3.74
CA VAL A 5 -0.26 -1.00 -2.84
C VAL A 5 -1.25 -1.83 -3.64
N THR A 6 -1.13 -3.15 -3.56
CA THR A 6 -2.05 -4.11 -4.16
C THR A 6 -2.96 -4.68 -3.09
N MET A 7 -4.25 -4.40 -3.21
CA MET A 7 -5.29 -4.83 -2.29
C MET A 7 -6.10 -5.97 -2.89
N ASN A 8 -6.37 -7.00 -2.09
CA ASN A 8 -7.16 -8.15 -2.47
C ASN A 8 -8.36 -8.31 -1.53
N ALA A 9 -9.56 -8.14 -2.07
CA ALA A 9 -10.80 -8.41 -1.35
C ALA A 9 -11.85 -9.07 -2.23
N PHE A 10 -12.49 -10.11 -1.70
CA PHE A 10 -13.59 -10.84 -2.34
C PHE A 10 -13.28 -11.31 -3.79
N GLY A 11 -12.03 -11.66 -4.07
CA GLY A 11 -11.59 -12.09 -5.41
C GLY A 11 -11.35 -10.95 -6.40
N VAL A 12 -11.41 -9.70 -5.95
CA VAL A 12 -11.03 -8.50 -6.70
C VAL A 12 -9.67 -8.04 -6.21
N THR A 13 -8.75 -7.90 -7.16
CA THR A 13 -7.42 -7.30 -6.95
C THR A 13 -7.45 -5.89 -7.51
N THR A 14 -7.10 -4.90 -6.69
CA THR A 14 -6.92 -3.52 -7.14
C THR A 14 -5.56 -3.03 -6.70
N SER A 15 -4.91 -2.23 -7.54
CA SER A 15 -3.61 -1.63 -7.23
C SER A 15 -3.73 -0.12 -7.29
N GLU A 16 -3.18 0.57 -6.29
CA GLU A 16 -3.17 2.03 -6.23
C GLU A 16 -1.76 2.55 -5.87
N GLU A 17 -1.36 3.63 -6.52
CA GLU A 17 -0.12 4.33 -6.23
C GLU A 17 -0.35 5.36 -5.11
N ILE A 18 0.43 5.25 -4.05
CA ILE A 18 0.42 6.20 -2.94
C ILE A 18 1.79 6.85 -2.77
N GLU A 19 1.77 8.13 -2.43
CA GLU A 19 2.97 8.88 -2.09
C GLU A 19 3.18 8.83 -0.57
N ILE A 20 4.32 8.26 -0.17
CA ILE A 20 4.75 8.13 1.21
C ILE A 20 5.70 9.29 1.53
N ASN A 21 5.38 9.99 2.61
CA ASN A 21 6.13 11.16 3.05
C ASN A 21 7.35 10.76 3.87
N ASP A 22 7.23 9.69 4.66
CA ASP A 22 8.27 9.21 5.56
C ASP A 22 8.64 7.75 5.22
N PRO A 23 9.78 7.52 4.54
CA PRO A 23 10.18 6.18 4.12
C PRO A 23 10.45 5.24 5.30
N GLU A 24 10.81 5.77 6.48
CA GLU A 24 10.99 4.95 7.69
C GLU A 24 9.66 4.48 8.29
N LYS A 25 8.54 5.05 7.85
CA LYS A 25 7.18 4.70 8.31
C LYS A 25 6.30 4.12 7.22
N VAL A 26 6.88 3.66 6.10
CA VAL A 26 6.14 3.10 4.96
C VAL A 26 5.13 2.04 5.39
N ASP A 27 5.52 1.08 6.23
CA ASP A 27 4.63 0.02 6.72
C ASP A 27 3.40 0.57 7.42
N LYS A 28 3.59 1.58 8.27
CA LYS A 28 2.51 2.19 9.06
C LYS A 28 1.61 3.07 8.19
N GLU A 29 2.18 3.81 7.25
CA GLU A 29 1.41 4.63 6.30
C GLU A 29 0.58 3.74 5.36
N VAL A 30 1.17 2.67 4.83
CA VAL A 30 0.47 1.65 4.03
C VAL A 30 -0.63 1.01 4.88
N GLU A 31 -0.34 0.46 6.06
CA GLU A 31 -1.33 -0.18 6.94
C GLU A 31 -2.52 0.77 7.26
N GLN A 32 -2.23 2.05 7.53
CA GLN A 32 -3.28 3.05 7.76
C GLN A 32 -4.13 3.31 6.53
N TYR A 33 -3.52 3.30 5.35
CA TYR A 33 -4.22 3.47 4.08
C TYR A 33 -5.11 2.26 3.78
N VAL A 34 -4.61 1.03 3.98
CA VAL A 34 -5.36 -0.19 3.63
C VAL A 34 -6.44 -0.59 4.63
N ARG A 35 -6.47 0.04 5.82
CA ARG A 35 -7.36 0.00 7.01
C ARG A 35 -8.46 -1.07 7.17
N GLU A 36 -9.05 -1.61 6.10
CA GLU A 36 -10.15 -2.58 6.06
C GLU A 36 -9.95 -3.76 5.08
N GLN A 37 -8.81 -3.88 4.38
CA GLN A 37 -8.56 -4.96 3.42
C GLN A 37 -8.03 -6.23 4.10
N ILE A 38 -8.55 -7.40 3.68
CA ILE A 38 -8.23 -8.70 4.28
C ILE A 38 -6.81 -9.15 3.89
N ALA A 39 -6.37 -8.82 2.68
CA ALA A 39 -5.04 -9.12 2.19
C ALA A 39 -4.53 -7.95 1.35
N TYR A 40 -3.32 -7.49 1.62
CA TYR A 40 -2.65 -6.49 0.81
C TYR A 40 -1.16 -6.81 0.72
N ASP A 41 -0.55 -6.34 -0.35
CA ASP A 41 0.89 -6.39 -0.61
C ASP A 41 1.32 -5.02 -1.15
N TYR A 42 2.59 -4.67 -1.07
CA TYR A 42 3.05 -3.38 -1.57
C TYR A 42 4.49 -3.45 -2.11
N GLU A 43 4.76 -2.68 -3.16
CA GLU A 43 6.06 -2.59 -3.81
C GLU A 43 6.55 -1.13 -3.87
N ILE A 44 7.80 -0.89 -3.50
CA ILE A 44 8.42 0.44 -3.56
C ILE A 44 8.94 0.66 -4.98
N VAL A 45 8.48 1.75 -5.61
CA VAL A 45 8.75 2.01 -7.05
C VAL A 45 9.74 3.16 -7.24
N GLU A 46 9.85 4.06 -6.26
CA GLU A 46 10.73 5.24 -6.33
C GLU A 46 11.21 5.61 -4.91
N GLU A 47 12.51 5.39 -4.62
CA GLU A 47 13.21 5.75 -3.36
C GLU A 47 13.59 7.23 -3.28
#